data_AF-A0A1G8Q899-F1
#
_entry.id   AF-A0A1G8Q899-F1
#
_cell.length_a   1.000
_cell.length_b   1.000
_cell.length_c   1.000
_cell.angle_alpha   90.00
_cell.angle_beta   90.00
_cell.angle_gamma   90.00
#
_symmetry.space_group_name_H-M   'P 1'
#
loop_
_entity.id
_entity.type
_entity.pdbx_description
1 polymer ?
#
loop_
_entity_poly.entity_id
_entity_poly.type
_entity_poly.pdbx_seq_one_letter_code
_entity_poly.pdbx_strand_id
1 'polypeptide(L)'
;MITDFSERLIVQEVSPRDGLQIEPTWVDTPDKIALIDQLSLAGFSRIEAGSFVSPKAIPALRDGDEVFRGIQRHPGVIYVALIPNLRGAQRAIDAGADELNLVMSASQTHNLANMRMRCEQSLTAFADVVAFAAGSPVSLNGSIATTFGCPFEGKIDEDRVLQIVDAYLELGMQGISLADTTGMANPRQVHRLVQRVLTRIPASALTLHFHNTRGLGLSNVLAAYEAGARRFDASLGGLGGCPFAPGASGNICTEDLVNLCEEMGIDTGIDLPHLLTMSRRLPALLGHDMPGQVAKAGRNCDLHPAPENLPT
;
A
#
# COMPACT_ATOMS: atom_id res chain seq x y z
N MET A 1 19.13 -9.60 13.28
CA MET A 1 19.51 -8.37 14.00
C MET A 1 20.17 -7.47 12.99
N ILE A 2 19.42 -6.47 12.55
CA ILE A 2 19.90 -5.36 11.74
C ILE A 2 21.08 -4.72 12.46
N THR A 3 22.25 -4.75 11.83
CA THR A 3 23.45 -4.05 12.33
C THR A 3 23.73 -2.77 11.55
N ASP A 4 22.99 -2.54 10.47
CA ASP A 4 23.14 -1.39 9.58
C ASP A 4 21.77 -0.80 9.21
N PHE A 5 21.54 0.44 9.68
CA PHE A 5 20.33 1.23 9.46
C PHE A 5 20.57 2.37 8.46
N SER A 6 21.71 2.39 7.77
CA SER A 6 22.08 3.48 6.87
C SER A 6 21.26 3.52 5.57
N GLU A 7 20.65 2.40 5.21
CA GLU A 7 19.84 2.30 4.00
C GLU A 7 18.44 2.91 4.22
N ARG A 8 18.03 3.80 3.31
CA ARG A 8 16.74 4.48 3.42
C ARG A 8 15.56 3.51 3.24
N LEU A 9 14.54 3.65 4.09
CA LEU A 9 13.24 2.99 3.90
C LEU A 9 12.29 3.92 3.12
N ILE A 10 11.80 3.44 1.99
CA ILE A 10 10.91 4.17 1.10
C ILE A 10 9.47 3.83 1.47
N VAL A 11 8.79 4.78 2.10
CA VAL A 11 7.36 4.68 2.42
C VAL A 11 6.54 5.11 1.19
N GLN A 12 5.52 4.31 0.86
CA GLN A 12 4.54 4.58 -0.18
C GLN A 12 3.15 4.66 0.47
N GLU A 13 2.37 5.69 0.11
CA GLU A 13 1.11 5.96 0.77
C GLU A 13 -0.07 5.41 -0.05
N VAL A 14 -0.95 4.64 0.58
CA VAL A 14 -2.09 3.98 -0.09
C VAL A 14 -3.45 4.35 0.48
N SER A 15 -3.55 5.22 1.50
CA SER A 15 -4.83 5.61 2.10
C SER A 15 -5.86 6.16 1.12
N PRO A 16 -5.52 6.95 0.07
CA PRO A 16 -6.54 7.45 -0.86
C PRO A 16 -7.20 6.35 -1.70
N ARG A 17 -6.53 5.19 -1.86
CA ARG A 17 -7.06 4.02 -2.56
C ARG A 17 -7.46 2.92 -1.57
N ASP A 18 -6.49 2.20 -1.00
CA ASP A 18 -6.74 1.05 -0.14
C ASP A 18 -7.45 1.44 1.16
N GLY A 19 -7.13 2.62 1.69
CA GLY A 19 -7.80 3.18 2.85
C GLY A 19 -9.29 3.42 2.57
N LEU A 20 -9.58 4.33 1.65
CA LEU A 20 -10.95 4.80 1.38
C LEU A 20 -11.87 3.76 0.71
N GLN A 21 -11.35 2.71 0.06
CA GLN A 21 -12.19 1.77 -0.70
C GLN A 21 -13.21 1.00 0.16
N ILE A 22 -12.92 0.80 1.45
CA ILE A 22 -13.76 0.04 2.39
C ILE A 22 -14.54 0.95 3.36
N GLU A 23 -14.23 2.25 3.34
CA GLU A 23 -14.86 3.19 4.25
C GLU A 23 -16.38 3.27 3.99
N PRO A 24 -17.22 3.14 5.04
CA PRO A 24 -18.67 3.14 4.88
C PRO A 24 -19.20 4.52 4.50
N THR A 25 -18.46 5.57 4.87
CA THR A 25 -18.79 6.96 4.60
C THR A 25 -18.20 7.38 3.27
N TRP A 26 -19.02 7.98 2.40
CA TRP A 26 -18.53 8.63 1.19
C TRP A 26 -17.71 9.87 1.57
N VAL A 27 -16.46 9.90 1.11
CA VAL A 27 -15.62 11.11 1.16
C VAL A 27 -15.80 11.87 -0.14
N ASP A 28 -16.18 13.15 -0.04
CA ASP A 28 -16.40 14.00 -1.20
C ASP A 28 -15.12 14.21 -2.00
N THR A 29 -15.27 14.33 -3.33
CA THR A 29 -14.13 14.43 -4.26
C THR A 29 -13.16 15.57 -3.90
N PRO A 30 -13.60 16.78 -3.52
CA PRO A 30 -12.69 17.84 -3.08
C PRO A 30 -11.88 17.47 -1.83
N ASP A 31 -12.45 16.70 -0.90
CA ASP A 31 -11.75 16.26 0.30
C ASP A 31 -10.72 15.17 -0.02
N LYS A 32 -11.01 14.27 -0.96
CA LYS A 32 -10.02 13.31 -1.49
C LYS A 32 -8.85 14.01 -2.15
N ILE A 33 -9.14 15.01 -2.99
CA ILE A 33 -8.12 15.84 -3.65
C ILE A 33 -7.28 16.56 -2.60
N ALA A 34 -7.91 17.23 -1.63
CA ALA A 34 -7.21 17.93 -0.56
C ALA A 34 -6.33 16.98 0.28
N LEU A 35 -6.80 15.76 0.55
CA LEU A 35 -6.01 14.73 1.23
C LEU A 35 -4.74 14.38 0.42
N ILE A 36 -4.88 14.07 -0.87
CA ILE A 36 -3.75 13.70 -1.73
C ILE A 36 -2.77 14.87 -1.90
N ASP A 37 -3.27 16.10 -2.04
CA ASP A 37 -2.43 17.30 -2.12
C ASP A 37 -1.61 17.49 -0.85
N GLN A 38 -2.19 17.28 0.33
CA GLN A 38 -1.47 17.35 1.60
C GLN A 38 -0.46 16.21 1.75
N LEU A 39 -0.79 14.99 1.31
CA LEU A 39 0.13 13.85 1.31
C LEU A 39 1.33 14.12 0.39
N SER A 40 1.11 14.79 -0.74
CA SER A 40 2.16 15.14 -1.71
C SER A 40 3.24 16.06 -1.11
N LEU A 41 2.94 16.75 -0.01
CA LEU A 41 3.88 17.62 0.70
C LEU A 41 4.63 16.89 1.84
N ALA A 42 4.27 15.64 2.14
CA ALA A 42 4.82 14.90 3.28
C ALA A 42 6.14 14.17 2.98
N GLY A 43 6.61 14.19 1.72
CA GLY A 43 7.87 13.55 1.30
C GLY A 43 7.73 12.17 0.63
N PHE A 44 6.52 11.69 0.38
CA PHE A 44 6.31 10.42 -0.32
C PHE A 44 6.83 10.49 -1.76
N SER A 45 7.48 9.41 -2.21
CA SER A 45 7.83 9.25 -3.63
C SER A 45 6.70 8.64 -4.46
N ARG A 46 5.74 7.96 -3.82
CA ARG A 46 4.58 7.34 -4.47
C ARG A 46 3.34 7.49 -3.60
N ILE A 47 2.23 7.86 -4.24
CA ILE A 47 0.90 7.90 -3.62
C ILE A 47 -0.06 7.14 -4.53
N GLU A 48 -0.70 6.11 -4.01
CA GLU A 48 -1.79 5.43 -4.71
C GLU A 48 -3.08 6.25 -4.57
N ALA A 49 -3.29 7.14 -5.54
CA ALA A 49 -4.29 8.21 -5.48
C ALA A 49 -5.72 7.73 -5.74
N GLY A 50 -5.91 6.50 -6.21
CA GLY A 50 -7.23 5.94 -6.44
C GLY A 50 -7.22 4.69 -7.32
N SER A 51 -8.40 4.32 -7.81
CA SER A 51 -8.57 3.15 -8.65
C SER A 51 -9.53 3.39 -9.81
N PHE A 52 -9.33 2.68 -10.92
CA PHE A 52 -10.20 2.71 -12.09
C PHE A 52 -10.95 1.38 -12.24
N VAL A 53 -11.54 0.94 -11.13
CA VAL A 53 -12.38 -0.24 -11.04
C VAL A 53 -13.84 0.07 -11.41
N SER A 54 -14.69 -0.97 -11.39
CA SER A 54 -16.13 -0.77 -11.57
C SER A 54 -16.71 0.03 -10.39
N PRO A 55 -17.45 1.13 -10.63
CA PRO A 55 -18.09 1.89 -9.56
C PRO A 55 -19.20 1.11 -8.86
N LYS A 56 -19.67 -0.01 -9.45
CA LYS A 56 -20.56 -0.97 -8.77
C LYS A 56 -19.82 -1.85 -7.78
N ALA A 57 -18.55 -2.15 -8.04
CA ALA A 57 -17.74 -3.00 -7.18
C ALA A 57 -17.19 -2.20 -6.00
N ILE A 58 -16.64 -1.00 -6.27
CA ILE A 58 -16.09 -0.10 -5.24
C ILE A 58 -16.72 1.30 -5.42
N PRO A 59 -17.91 1.54 -4.85
CA PRO A 59 -18.59 2.82 -4.98
C PRO A 59 -17.82 4.00 -4.38
N ALA A 60 -17.03 3.76 -3.32
CA ALA A 60 -16.26 4.77 -2.62
C ALA A 60 -15.19 5.46 -3.48
N LEU A 61 -14.74 4.80 -4.56
CA LEU A 61 -13.69 5.30 -5.47
C LEU A 61 -14.21 5.55 -6.90
N ARG A 62 -15.52 5.73 -7.06
CA ARG A 62 -16.14 5.93 -8.38
C ARG A 62 -15.68 7.22 -9.10
N ASP A 63 -15.16 8.17 -8.34
CA ASP A 63 -14.70 9.50 -8.75
C ASP A 63 -13.20 9.57 -9.05
N GLY A 64 -12.55 8.43 -9.32
CA GLY A 64 -11.11 8.38 -9.63
C GLY A 64 -10.70 9.27 -10.81
N ASP A 65 -11.55 9.43 -11.82
CA ASP A 65 -11.32 10.33 -12.95
C ASP A 65 -11.19 11.80 -12.49
N GLU A 66 -12.13 12.26 -11.66
CA GLU A 66 -12.16 13.63 -11.13
C GLU A 66 -11.02 13.87 -10.14
N VAL A 67 -10.71 12.88 -9.29
CA VAL A 67 -9.61 12.97 -8.33
C VAL A 67 -8.27 13.13 -9.04
N PHE A 68 -7.94 12.26 -9.99
CA PHE A 68 -6.65 12.33 -10.70
C PHE A 68 -6.47 13.62 -11.50
N ARG A 69 -7.56 14.15 -12.09
CA ARG A 69 -7.52 15.45 -12.80
C ARG A 69 -7.48 16.66 -11.86
N GLY A 70 -7.96 16.50 -10.63
CA GLY A 70 -8.10 17.57 -9.65
C GLY A 70 -6.89 17.78 -8.73
N ILE A 71 -6.08 16.75 -8.52
CA ILE A 71 -4.89 16.84 -7.64
C ILE A 71 -3.80 17.75 -8.20
N GLN A 72 -3.11 18.43 -7.30
CA GLN A 72 -1.90 19.18 -7.61
C GLN A 72 -0.71 18.22 -7.69
N ARG A 73 -0.22 18.01 -8.91
CA ARG A 73 0.94 17.14 -9.16
C ARG A 73 2.21 17.77 -8.58
N HIS A 74 2.84 17.09 -7.63
CA HIS A 74 4.11 17.53 -7.06
C HIS A 74 5.31 16.89 -7.79
N PRO A 75 6.34 17.66 -8.18
CA PRO A 75 7.55 17.10 -8.78
C PRO A 75 8.18 16.02 -7.90
N GLY A 76 8.55 14.89 -8.50
CA GLY A 76 9.16 13.75 -7.80
C GLY A 76 8.18 12.78 -7.15
N VAL A 77 6.87 13.06 -7.20
CA VAL A 77 5.81 12.14 -6.72
C VAL A 77 5.19 11.41 -7.90
N ILE A 78 5.15 10.08 -7.82
CA ILE A 78 4.44 9.22 -8.78
C ILE A 78 3.04 8.93 -8.23
N TYR A 79 2.01 9.28 -9.00
CA TYR A 79 0.62 9.03 -8.64
C TYR A 79 0.17 7.72 -9.29
N VAL A 80 -0.03 6.72 -8.45
CA VAL A 80 -0.32 5.33 -8.84
C VAL A 80 -1.82 5.12 -8.91
N ALA A 81 -2.28 4.45 -9.96
CA ALA A 81 -3.66 4.06 -10.16
C ALA A 81 -3.82 2.54 -10.12
N LEU A 82 -4.67 2.02 -9.24
CA LEU A 82 -5.04 0.60 -9.28
C LEU A 82 -5.98 0.33 -10.45
N ILE A 83 -5.65 -0.66 -11.28
CA ILE A 83 -6.44 -1.04 -12.44
C ILE A 83 -6.73 -2.54 -12.49
N PRO A 84 -7.96 -2.96 -12.84
CA PRO A 84 -8.28 -4.38 -12.96
C PRO A 84 -8.21 -4.93 -14.39
N ASN A 85 -8.18 -4.07 -15.41
CA ASN A 85 -8.24 -4.46 -16.83
C ASN A 85 -7.88 -3.29 -17.77
N LEU A 86 -7.87 -3.57 -19.09
CA LEU A 86 -7.57 -2.61 -20.16
C LEU A 86 -8.45 -1.35 -20.14
N ARG A 87 -9.75 -1.48 -19.84
CA ARG A 87 -10.64 -0.30 -19.75
C ARG A 87 -10.23 0.61 -18.58
N GLY A 88 -9.82 0.02 -17.46
CA GLY A 88 -9.25 0.76 -16.33
C GLY A 88 -7.95 1.46 -16.72
N ALA A 89 -7.07 0.76 -17.44
CA ALA A 89 -5.79 1.32 -17.93
C ALA A 89 -5.99 2.55 -18.83
N GLN A 90 -6.90 2.46 -19.81
CA GLN A 90 -7.22 3.60 -20.69
C GLN A 90 -7.67 4.82 -19.89
N ARG A 91 -8.64 4.63 -18.97
CA ARG A 91 -9.15 5.72 -18.12
C ARG A 91 -8.06 6.32 -17.23
N ALA A 92 -7.21 5.47 -16.64
CA ALA A 92 -6.13 5.90 -15.76
C ALA A 92 -5.11 6.75 -16.52
N ILE A 93 -4.70 6.31 -17.72
CA ILE A 93 -3.79 7.06 -18.58
C ILE A 93 -4.43 8.39 -19.02
N ASP A 94 -5.70 8.38 -19.44
CA ASP A 94 -6.44 9.59 -19.83
C ASP A 94 -6.64 10.59 -18.67
N ALA A 95 -6.72 10.09 -17.43
CA ALA A 95 -6.78 10.91 -16.23
C ALA A 95 -5.39 11.38 -15.75
N GLY A 96 -4.31 10.90 -16.39
CA GLY A 96 -2.95 11.24 -16.06
C GLY A 96 -2.41 10.48 -14.85
N ALA A 97 -2.55 9.16 -14.79
CA ALA A 97 -1.78 8.33 -13.87
C ALA A 97 -0.32 8.21 -14.34
N ASP A 98 0.64 8.19 -13.40
CA ASP A 98 2.07 8.01 -13.72
C ASP A 98 2.47 6.52 -13.71
N GLU A 99 1.76 5.71 -12.93
CA GLU A 99 2.01 4.29 -12.77
C GLU A 99 0.67 3.54 -12.69
N LEU A 100 0.58 2.40 -13.37
CA LEU A 100 -0.56 1.48 -13.29
C LEU A 100 -0.20 0.29 -12.41
N ASN A 101 -0.98 0.09 -11.35
CA ASN A 101 -0.86 -1.06 -10.47
C ASN A 101 -1.89 -2.14 -10.84
N LEU A 102 -1.42 -3.24 -11.41
CA LEU A 102 -2.23 -4.40 -11.80
C LEU A 102 -2.25 -5.40 -10.65
N VAL A 103 -3.44 -5.79 -10.21
CA VAL A 103 -3.60 -6.69 -9.06
C VAL A 103 -4.16 -8.06 -9.46
N MET A 104 -3.51 -9.12 -9.03
CA MET A 104 -4.09 -10.46 -8.97
C MET A 104 -3.70 -11.18 -7.68
N SER A 105 -4.37 -12.28 -7.38
CA SER A 105 -4.07 -13.07 -6.18
C SER A 105 -3.23 -14.30 -6.51
N ALA A 106 -2.33 -14.68 -5.59
CA ALA A 106 -1.64 -15.97 -5.64
C ALA A 106 -2.62 -17.15 -5.51
N SER A 107 -3.65 -16.98 -4.67
CA SER A 107 -4.74 -17.95 -4.48
C SER A 107 -5.75 -17.93 -5.64
N GLN A 108 -6.11 -19.12 -6.11
CA GLN A 108 -7.09 -19.29 -7.18
C GLN A 108 -8.50 -18.92 -6.73
N THR A 109 -8.91 -19.38 -5.54
CA THR A 109 -10.21 -19.07 -4.94
C THR A 109 -10.35 -17.57 -4.68
N HIS A 110 -9.33 -16.93 -4.10
CA HIS A 110 -9.38 -15.50 -3.83
C HIS A 110 -9.43 -14.68 -5.13
N ASN A 111 -8.66 -15.06 -6.16
CA ASN A 111 -8.69 -14.35 -7.45
C ASN A 111 -10.07 -14.43 -8.11
N LEU A 112 -10.74 -15.59 -8.03
CA LEU A 112 -12.11 -15.75 -8.53
C LEU A 112 -13.11 -14.89 -7.74
N ALA A 113 -12.98 -14.83 -6.40
CA ALA A 113 -13.86 -14.01 -5.57
C ALA A 113 -13.68 -12.50 -5.84
N ASN A 114 -12.42 -12.05 -5.96
CA ASN A 114 -12.08 -10.64 -6.10
C ASN A 114 -12.20 -10.13 -7.55
N MET A 115 -11.61 -10.85 -8.51
CA MET A 115 -11.49 -10.43 -9.92
C MET A 115 -12.51 -11.11 -10.83
N ARG A 116 -13.26 -12.11 -10.35
CA ARG A 116 -14.19 -12.93 -11.15
C ARG A 116 -13.52 -13.64 -12.33
N MET A 117 -12.23 -13.91 -12.19
CA MET A 117 -11.37 -14.51 -13.22
C MET A 117 -10.39 -15.50 -12.58
N ARG A 118 -9.99 -16.51 -13.35
CA ARG A 118 -8.87 -17.36 -12.97
C ARG A 118 -7.54 -16.60 -13.05
N CYS A 119 -6.51 -17.06 -12.35
CA CYS A 119 -5.22 -16.37 -12.34
C CYS A 119 -4.61 -16.29 -13.75
N GLU A 120 -4.75 -17.35 -14.53
CA GLU A 120 -4.26 -17.41 -15.93
C GLU A 120 -5.00 -16.40 -16.82
N GLN A 121 -6.31 -16.22 -16.58
CA GLN A 121 -7.12 -15.23 -17.30
C GLN A 121 -6.71 -13.80 -16.92
N SER A 122 -6.38 -13.55 -15.65
CA SER A 122 -5.82 -12.26 -15.21
C SER A 122 -4.50 -11.97 -15.91
N LEU A 123 -3.57 -12.95 -15.97
CA LEU A 123 -2.30 -12.78 -16.68
C LEU A 123 -2.49 -12.48 -18.17
N THR A 124 -3.42 -13.17 -18.86
CA THR A 124 -3.76 -12.85 -20.25
C THR A 124 -4.28 -11.41 -20.39
N ALA A 125 -5.20 -10.98 -19.51
CA ALA A 125 -5.73 -9.61 -19.55
C ALA A 125 -4.66 -8.55 -19.25
N PHE A 126 -3.64 -8.87 -18.46
CA PHE A 126 -2.52 -7.97 -18.19
C PHE A 126 -1.61 -7.81 -19.41
N ALA A 127 -1.45 -8.84 -20.24
CA ALA A 127 -0.71 -8.71 -21.50
C ALA A 127 -1.33 -7.66 -22.41
N ASP A 128 -2.66 -7.58 -22.48
CA ASP A 128 -3.37 -6.54 -23.25
C ASP A 128 -3.10 -5.14 -22.68
N VAL A 129 -3.05 -5.00 -21.35
CA VAL A 129 -2.71 -3.72 -20.69
C VAL A 129 -1.27 -3.30 -20.99
N VAL A 130 -0.32 -4.24 -20.88
CA VAL A 130 1.09 -3.95 -21.20
C VAL A 130 1.22 -3.52 -22.64
N ALA A 131 0.60 -4.24 -23.58
CA ALA A 131 0.65 -3.91 -25.00
C ALA A 131 0.05 -2.52 -25.28
N PHE A 132 -1.00 -2.14 -24.56
CA PHE A 132 -1.61 -0.82 -24.67
C PHE A 132 -0.73 0.30 -24.06
N ALA A 133 -0.10 0.04 -22.92
CA ALA A 133 0.77 1.01 -22.26
C ALA A 133 2.16 1.13 -22.93
N ALA A 134 2.50 0.21 -23.85
CA ALA A 134 3.76 0.20 -24.56
C ALA A 134 3.99 1.52 -25.33
N GLY A 135 5.14 2.16 -25.09
CA GLY A 135 5.48 3.45 -25.69
C GLY A 135 4.88 4.68 -24.99
N SER A 136 4.05 4.48 -23.96
CA SER A 136 3.67 5.55 -23.03
C SER A 136 4.77 5.74 -21.96
N PRO A 137 4.83 6.92 -21.30
CA PRO A 137 5.77 7.14 -20.19
C PRO A 137 5.34 6.47 -18.88
N VAL A 138 4.20 5.77 -18.86
CA VAL A 138 3.58 5.22 -17.65
C VAL A 138 4.25 3.92 -17.23
N SER A 139 4.65 3.81 -15.96
CA SER A 139 5.23 2.59 -15.40
C SER A 139 4.16 1.57 -15.02
N LEU A 140 4.55 0.29 -14.95
CA LEU A 140 3.68 -0.84 -14.62
C LEU A 140 4.21 -1.57 -13.38
N ASN A 141 3.32 -1.74 -12.39
CA ASN A 141 3.57 -2.52 -11.18
C ASN A 141 2.59 -3.70 -11.10
N GLY A 142 3.09 -4.87 -10.70
CA GLY A 142 2.30 -6.08 -10.48
C GLY A 142 2.14 -6.39 -9.00
N SER A 143 0.92 -6.33 -8.48
CA SER A 143 0.58 -6.68 -7.10
C SER A 143 0.09 -8.12 -6.99
N ILE A 144 0.72 -8.89 -6.10
CA ILE A 144 0.37 -10.27 -5.77
C ILE A 144 -0.35 -10.28 -4.41
N ALA A 145 -1.67 -10.24 -4.44
CA ALA A 145 -2.52 -10.44 -3.25
C ALA A 145 -2.40 -11.87 -2.70
N THR A 146 -2.74 -12.07 -1.43
CA THR A 146 -2.69 -13.35 -0.72
C THR A 146 -1.30 -14.02 -0.75
N THR A 147 -0.23 -13.24 -0.88
CA THR A 147 1.14 -13.77 -1.01
C THR A 147 1.54 -14.63 0.19
N PHE A 148 1.16 -14.21 1.38
CA PHE A 148 1.59 -14.84 2.63
C PHE A 148 0.57 -15.83 3.20
N GLY A 149 -0.58 -15.95 2.55
CA GLY A 149 -1.70 -16.77 3.00
C GLY A 149 -3.00 -16.30 2.36
N CYS A 150 -3.97 -17.20 2.29
CA CYS A 150 -5.28 -16.93 1.76
C CYS A 150 -6.35 -17.25 2.81
N PRO A 151 -7.37 -16.39 2.98
CA PRO A 151 -8.48 -16.67 3.90
C PRO A 151 -9.34 -17.87 3.48
N PHE A 152 -9.25 -18.32 2.22
CA PHE A 152 -10.02 -19.44 1.69
C PHE A 152 -9.21 -20.74 1.57
N GLU A 153 -7.95 -20.64 1.11
CA GLU A 153 -7.08 -21.80 0.83
C GLU A 153 -6.05 -22.07 1.94
N GLY A 154 -5.92 -21.14 2.91
CA GLY A 154 -4.96 -21.26 3.99
C GLY A 154 -3.54 -20.93 3.52
N LYS A 155 -2.64 -21.91 3.58
CA LYS A 155 -1.24 -21.70 3.21
C LYS A 155 -1.10 -21.56 1.69
N ILE A 156 -0.35 -20.54 1.27
CA ILE A 156 0.05 -20.36 -0.12
C ILE A 156 1.50 -20.81 -0.27
N ASP A 157 1.76 -21.59 -1.33
CA ASP A 157 3.09 -22.05 -1.67
C ASP A 157 3.94 -20.86 -2.15
N GLU A 158 5.13 -20.71 -1.60
CA GLU A 158 6.07 -19.67 -2.03
C GLU A 158 6.54 -19.87 -3.47
N ASP A 159 6.60 -21.12 -3.96
CA ASP A 159 6.97 -21.40 -5.34
C ASP A 159 5.90 -20.89 -6.30
N ARG A 160 4.63 -20.93 -5.91
CA ARG A 160 3.54 -20.30 -6.66
C ARG A 160 3.70 -18.78 -6.73
N VAL A 161 4.12 -18.14 -5.64
CA VAL A 161 4.41 -16.70 -5.64
C VAL A 161 5.54 -16.38 -6.61
N LEU A 162 6.65 -17.14 -6.57
CA LEU A 162 7.76 -16.93 -7.50
C LEU A 162 7.38 -17.16 -8.97
N GLN A 163 6.53 -18.14 -9.28
CA GLN A 163 6.02 -18.34 -10.64
C GLN A 163 5.24 -17.12 -11.14
N ILE A 164 4.49 -16.46 -10.25
CA ILE A 164 3.76 -15.24 -10.60
C ILE A 164 4.72 -14.07 -10.80
N VAL A 165 5.74 -13.94 -9.93
CA VAL A 165 6.82 -12.97 -10.10
C VAL A 165 7.45 -13.12 -11.48
N ASP A 166 7.81 -14.35 -11.87
CA ASP A 166 8.41 -14.63 -13.16
C ASP A 166 7.46 -14.27 -14.32
N ALA A 167 6.18 -14.61 -14.21
CA ALA A 167 5.18 -14.23 -15.21
C ALA A 167 5.01 -12.71 -15.35
N TYR A 168 5.05 -11.94 -14.25
CA TYR A 168 5.03 -10.48 -14.31
C TYR A 168 6.29 -9.89 -14.96
N LEU A 169 7.46 -10.48 -14.73
CA LEU A 169 8.70 -10.08 -15.38
C LEU A 169 8.69 -10.40 -16.88
N GLU A 170 8.18 -11.56 -17.28
CA GLU A 170 8.00 -11.94 -18.69
C GLU A 170 7.04 -11.00 -19.42
N LEU A 171 6.01 -10.49 -18.73
CA LEU A 171 5.12 -9.45 -19.23
C LEU A 171 5.77 -8.05 -19.25
N GLY A 172 6.97 -7.88 -18.69
CA GLY A 172 7.69 -6.61 -18.71
C GLY A 172 7.29 -5.62 -17.62
N MET A 173 6.63 -6.06 -16.54
CA MET A 173 6.37 -5.20 -15.38
C MET A 173 7.67 -4.76 -14.71
N GLN A 174 7.74 -3.49 -14.28
CA GLN A 174 8.96 -2.92 -13.70
C GLN A 174 8.97 -2.96 -12.17
N GLY A 175 7.80 -3.00 -11.54
CA GLY A 175 7.64 -3.14 -10.10
C GLY A 175 6.81 -4.38 -9.74
N ILE A 176 7.11 -4.97 -8.58
CA ILE A 176 6.35 -6.08 -8.02
C ILE A 176 6.04 -5.77 -6.56
N SER A 177 4.77 -5.94 -6.18
CA SER A 177 4.30 -5.78 -4.81
C SER A 177 3.82 -7.10 -4.23
N LEU A 178 4.33 -7.49 -3.05
CA LEU A 178 3.88 -8.67 -2.32
C LEU A 178 2.91 -8.24 -1.21
N ALA A 179 1.64 -8.60 -1.34
CA ALA A 179 0.60 -8.16 -0.42
C ALA A 179 0.15 -9.27 0.55
N ASP A 180 0.24 -8.96 1.84
CA ASP A 180 -0.38 -9.71 2.95
C ASP A 180 -1.81 -9.23 3.20
N THR A 181 -2.69 -9.55 2.24
CA THR A 181 -4.06 -9.04 2.12
C THR A 181 -4.91 -9.17 3.38
N THR A 182 -4.62 -10.15 4.23
CA THR A 182 -5.43 -10.42 5.43
C THR A 182 -4.59 -10.50 6.71
N GLY A 183 -3.33 -10.03 6.67
CA GLY A 183 -2.44 -9.99 7.84
C GLY A 183 -2.11 -11.40 8.37
N MET A 184 -1.77 -12.33 7.49
CA MET A 184 -1.42 -13.73 7.81
C MET A 184 0.09 -13.97 7.89
N ALA A 185 0.91 -13.03 7.42
CA ALA A 185 2.35 -13.15 7.40
C ALA A 185 2.96 -13.15 8.81
N ASN A 186 4.13 -13.78 8.94
CA ASN A 186 4.97 -13.69 10.14
C ASN A 186 6.42 -13.40 9.75
N PRO A 187 7.24 -12.84 10.66
CA PRO A 187 8.60 -12.37 10.35
C PRO A 187 9.49 -13.41 9.67
N ARG A 188 9.43 -14.67 10.10
CA ARG A 188 10.24 -15.76 9.52
C ARG A 188 9.88 -16.06 8.08
N GLN A 189 8.58 -16.12 7.78
CA GLN A 189 8.08 -16.33 6.42
C GLN A 189 8.44 -15.14 5.53
N VAL A 190 8.25 -13.92 6.02
CA VAL A 190 8.56 -12.68 5.31
C VAL A 190 10.03 -12.63 4.92
N HIS A 191 10.94 -12.81 5.89
CA HIS A 191 12.37 -12.79 5.63
C HIS A 191 12.77 -13.81 4.56
N ARG A 192 12.29 -15.05 4.67
CA ARG A 192 12.58 -16.12 3.69
C ARG A 192 12.07 -15.77 2.30
N LEU A 193 10.81 -15.37 2.16
CA LEU A 193 10.22 -15.10 0.85
C LEU A 193 10.84 -13.88 0.18
N VAL A 194 11.11 -12.81 0.95
CA VAL A 194 11.79 -11.60 0.44
C VAL A 194 13.17 -11.95 -0.10
N GLN A 195 13.99 -12.71 0.63
CA GLN A 195 15.30 -13.13 0.12
C GLN A 195 15.20 -13.89 -1.20
N ARG A 196 14.21 -14.77 -1.34
CA ARG A 196 13.98 -15.52 -2.59
C ARG A 196 13.59 -14.60 -3.74
N VAL A 197 12.68 -13.65 -3.51
CA VAL A 197 12.23 -12.69 -4.54
C VAL A 197 13.37 -11.75 -4.95
N LEU A 198 14.22 -11.33 -4.01
CA LEU A 198 15.39 -10.50 -4.30
C LEU A 198 16.48 -11.21 -5.12
N THR A 199 16.39 -12.54 -5.32
CA THR A 199 17.22 -13.24 -6.32
C THR A 199 16.74 -13.02 -7.77
N ARG A 200 15.51 -12.50 -7.96
CA ARG A 200 14.89 -12.27 -9.27
C ARG A 200 14.83 -10.80 -9.65
N ILE A 201 14.61 -9.93 -8.67
CA ILE A 201 14.45 -8.48 -8.87
C ILE A 201 15.30 -7.67 -7.88
N PRO A 202 15.75 -6.47 -8.25
CA PRO A 202 16.43 -5.59 -7.31
C PRO A 202 15.47 -5.10 -6.22
N ALA A 203 16.00 -4.74 -5.05
CA ALA A 203 15.21 -4.19 -3.94
C ALA A 203 14.44 -2.92 -4.31
N SER A 204 14.93 -2.14 -5.27
CA SER A 204 14.25 -0.95 -5.81
C SER A 204 12.97 -1.28 -6.59
N ALA A 205 12.79 -2.53 -7.04
CA ALA A 205 11.61 -3.00 -7.77
C ALA A 205 10.63 -3.81 -6.90
N LEU A 206 10.99 -4.11 -5.64
CA LEU A 206 10.16 -4.88 -4.72
C LEU A 206 9.48 -3.96 -3.69
N THR A 207 8.15 -4.02 -3.64
CA THR A 207 7.33 -3.40 -2.59
C THR A 207 6.68 -4.45 -1.69
N LEU A 208 6.63 -4.18 -0.40
CA LEU A 208 5.89 -5.01 0.56
C LEU A 208 4.66 -4.25 1.04
N HIS A 209 3.52 -4.94 1.03
CA HIS A 209 2.23 -4.38 1.42
C HIS A 209 1.66 -5.23 2.55
N PHE A 210 1.73 -4.74 3.79
CA PHE A 210 1.30 -5.49 4.96
C PHE A 210 0.02 -4.91 5.57
N HIS A 211 -0.94 -5.80 5.84
CA HIS A 211 -2.03 -5.49 6.76
C HIS A 211 -1.62 -5.81 8.20
N ASN A 212 -2.25 -5.11 9.15
CA ASN A 212 -1.98 -5.28 10.57
C ASN A 212 -3.06 -6.09 11.31
N THR A 213 -3.82 -6.94 10.60
CA THR A 213 -4.94 -7.75 11.14
C THR A 213 -4.58 -8.55 12.38
N ARG A 214 -3.35 -9.03 12.49
CA ARG A 214 -2.86 -9.82 13.64
C ARG A 214 -1.76 -9.13 14.43
N GLY A 215 -1.60 -7.81 14.27
CA GLY A 215 -0.61 -7.02 15.02
C GLY A 215 0.85 -7.28 14.64
N LEU A 216 1.10 -7.92 13.49
CA LEU A 216 2.46 -8.29 13.05
C LEU A 216 3.01 -7.37 11.95
N GLY A 217 2.27 -6.34 11.52
CA GLY A 217 2.62 -5.55 10.36
C GLY A 217 4.00 -4.89 10.45
N LEU A 218 4.27 -4.13 11.52
CA LEU A 218 5.59 -3.49 11.72
C LEU A 218 6.71 -4.50 11.97
N SER A 219 6.43 -5.60 12.67
CA SER A 219 7.40 -6.70 12.83
C SER A 219 7.78 -7.34 11.50
N ASN A 220 6.82 -7.46 10.58
CA ASN A 220 7.05 -7.95 9.22
C ASN A 220 7.82 -6.94 8.36
N VAL A 221 7.59 -5.63 8.54
CA VAL A 221 8.41 -4.58 7.90
C VAL A 221 9.87 -4.75 8.29
N LEU A 222 10.18 -4.83 9.58
CA LEU A 222 11.57 -5.00 10.03
C LEU A 222 12.19 -6.27 9.47
N ALA A 223 11.47 -7.40 9.48
CA ALA A 223 11.96 -8.66 8.92
C ALA A 223 12.25 -8.58 7.41
N ALA A 224 11.41 -7.88 6.65
CA ALA A 224 11.63 -7.63 5.22
C ALA A 224 12.81 -6.68 4.99
N TYR A 225 12.96 -5.65 5.84
CA TYR A 225 14.09 -4.74 5.79
C TYR A 225 15.42 -5.46 6.11
N GLU A 226 15.45 -6.33 7.13
CA GLU A 226 16.62 -7.20 7.41
C GLU A 226 16.97 -8.06 6.19
N ALA A 227 15.96 -8.56 5.48
CA ALA A 227 16.11 -9.39 4.29
C ALA A 227 16.55 -8.61 3.03
N GLY A 228 16.61 -7.28 3.09
CA GLY A 228 17.08 -6.41 2.00
C GLY A 228 16.02 -5.61 1.26
N ALA A 229 14.73 -5.74 1.62
CA ALA A 229 13.68 -4.91 1.01
C ALA A 229 13.73 -3.47 1.52
N ARG A 230 13.29 -2.51 0.68
CA ARG A 230 13.35 -1.07 1.01
C ARG A 230 12.06 -0.32 0.78
N ARG A 231 11.08 -0.87 0.06
CA ARG A 231 9.82 -0.17 -0.26
C ARG A 231 8.65 -0.81 0.46
N PHE A 232 7.84 0.00 1.12
CA PHE A 232 6.73 -0.45 1.95
C PHE A 232 5.50 0.43 1.72
N ASP A 233 4.38 -0.21 1.43
CA ASP A 233 3.08 0.46 1.42
C ASP A 233 2.58 0.60 2.87
N ALA A 234 2.05 1.78 3.18
CA ALA A 234 1.36 2.08 4.43
C ALA A 234 0.19 3.03 4.17
N SER A 235 -0.75 3.07 5.11
CA SER A 235 -1.95 3.88 5.01
C SER A 235 -2.05 4.86 6.18
N LEU A 236 -2.23 6.15 5.89
CA LEU A 236 -2.43 7.20 6.90
C LEU A 236 -3.52 6.79 7.90
N GLY A 237 -3.25 6.92 9.20
CA GLY A 237 -4.18 6.51 10.26
C GLY A 237 -4.34 4.99 10.42
N GLY A 238 -3.72 4.18 9.56
CA GLY A 238 -3.95 2.74 9.46
C GLY A 238 -5.28 2.40 8.77
N LEU A 239 -5.74 3.27 7.85
CA LEU A 239 -6.96 3.05 7.08
C LEU A 239 -6.88 1.79 6.20
N GLY A 240 -8.05 1.25 5.88
CA GLY A 240 -8.24 0.22 4.86
C GLY A 240 -8.67 -1.12 5.43
N GLY A 241 -8.51 -2.14 4.61
CA GLY A 241 -9.01 -3.48 4.87
C GLY A 241 -9.57 -4.11 3.59
N CYS A 242 -9.64 -5.44 3.57
CA CYS A 242 -10.20 -6.16 2.43
C CYS A 242 -11.70 -6.41 2.66
N PRO A 243 -12.61 -5.87 1.82
CA PRO A 243 -14.05 -6.10 1.97
C PRO A 243 -14.45 -7.58 1.88
N PHE A 244 -13.60 -8.40 1.25
CA PHE A 244 -13.81 -9.81 1.00
C PHE A 244 -13.20 -10.72 2.08
N ALA A 245 -12.61 -10.16 3.14
CA ALA A 245 -12.03 -10.88 4.26
C ALA A 245 -12.66 -10.44 5.60
N PRO A 246 -13.71 -11.14 6.07
CA PRO A 246 -14.36 -10.81 7.34
C PRO A 246 -13.38 -10.74 8.51
N GLY A 247 -13.33 -9.59 9.19
CA GLY A 247 -12.44 -9.36 10.34
C GLY A 247 -11.00 -8.95 9.98
N ALA A 248 -10.68 -8.73 8.71
CA ALA A 248 -9.42 -8.07 8.35
C ALA A 248 -9.39 -6.64 8.91
N SER A 249 -8.32 -6.28 9.62
CA SER A 249 -8.06 -4.88 9.95
C SER A 249 -7.33 -4.21 8.79
N GLY A 250 -7.11 -2.90 8.91
CA GLY A 250 -6.48 -2.11 7.87
C GLY A 250 -5.01 -2.42 7.63
N ASN A 251 -4.43 -1.58 6.78
CA ASN A 251 -3.01 -1.58 6.46
C ASN A 251 -2.17 -1.29 7.71
N ILE A 252 -0.85 -1.47 7.61
CA ILE A 252 0.05 -0.80 8.56
C ILE A 252 -0.17 0.71 8.51
N CYS A 253 -0.12 1.33 9.68
CA CYS A 253 -0.31 2.76 9.84
C CYS A 253 0.96 3.51 9.43
N THR A 254 0.81 4.51 8.54
CA THR A 254 1.94 5.26 7.98
C THR A 254 2.73 5.99 9.07
N GLU A 255 2.07 6.73 9.95
CA GLU A 255 2.74 7.45 11.03
C GLU A 255 3.38 6.52 12.07
N ASP A 256 2.79 5.34 12.32
CA ASP A 256 3.39 4.33 13.20
C ASP A 256 4.67 3.74 12.58
N LEU A 257 4.68 3.51 11.25
CA LEU A 257 5.86 3.07 10.50
C LEU A 257 6.96 4.14 10.49
N VAL A 258 6.61 5.39 10.20
CA VAL A 258 7.58 6.48 10.15
C VAL A 258 8.19 6.72 11.54
N ASN A 259 7.38 6.73 12.60
CA ASN A 259 7.86 6.80 13.97
C ASN A 259 8.81 5.64 14.32
N LEU A 260 8.48 4.41 13.93
CA LEU A 260 9.39 3.26 14.10
C LEU A 260 10.75 3.53 13.43
N CYS A 261 10.74 4.02 12.20
CA CYS A 261 11.96 4.30 11.45
C CYS A 261 12.79 5.40 12.12
N GLU A 262 12.16 6.53 12.49
CA GLU A 262 12.83 7.65 13.17
C GLU A 262 13.49 7.18 14.48
N GLU A 263 12.77 6.45 15.34
CA GLU A 263 13.29 5.96 16.62
C GLU A 263 14.38 4.89 16.45
N MET A 264 14.42 4.20 15.31
CA MET A 264 15.49 3.25 14.96
C MET A 264 16.65 3.88 14.18
N GLY A 265 16.56 5.17 13.82
CA GLY A 265 17.57 5.85 13.02
C GLY A 265 17.58 5.45 11.53
N ILE A 266 16.47 4.92 11.02
CA ILE A 266 16.27 4.61 9.59
C ILE A 266 15.68 5.85 8.91
N ASP A 267 16.39 6.38 7.92
CA ASP A 267 15.88 7.51 7.13
C ASP A 267 14.65 7.08 6.32
N THR A 268 13.61 7.92 6.33
CA THR A 268 12.46 7.82 5.42
C THR A 268 12.29 9.06 4.56
N GLY A 269 12.83 10.21 5.00
CA GLY A 269 12.56 11.54 4.47
C GLY A 269 11.09 11.98 4.51
N ILE A 270 10.27 11.37 5.38
CA ILE A 270 8.86 11.73 5.57
C ILE A 270 8.70 12.71 6.74
N ASP A 271 7.85 13.73 6.59
CA ASP A 271 7.53 14.69 7.65
C ASP A 271 6.47 14.11 8.62
N LEU A 272 6.94 13.46 9.70
CA LEU A 272 6.05 12.88 10.72
C LEU A 272 5.13 13.91 11.41
N PRO A 273 5.60 15.10 11.86
CA PRO A 273 4.71 16.15 12.38
C PRO A 273 3.55 16.52 11.45
N HIS A 274 3.82 16.67 10.15
CA HIS A 274 2.79 16.93 9.15
C HIS A 274 1.81 15.77 9.04
N LEU A 275 2.30 14.53 8.94
CA LEU A 275 1.44 13.34 8.93
C LEU A 275 0.53 13.23 10.15
N LEU A 276 1.04 13.52 11.36
CA LEU A 276 0.22 13.48 12.58
C LEU A 276 -0.89 14.52 12.55
N THR A 277 -0.63 15.70 11.98
CA THR A 277 -1.66 16.72 11.78
C THR A 277 -2.76 16.22 10.84
N MET A 278 -2.39 15.51 9.78
CA MET A 278 -3.33 14.92 8.83
C MET A 278 -4.12 13.76 9.45
N SER A 279 -3.43 12.79 10.08
CA SER A 279 -4.04 11.61 10.69
C SER A 279 -5.07 11.99 11.76
N ARG A 280 -4.76 12.99 12.60
CA ARG A 280 -5.70 13.50 13.62
C ARG A 280 -6.97 14.15 13.06
N ARG A 281 -7.01 14.48 11.77
CA ARG A 281 -8.21 15.01 11.09
C ARG A 281 -9.11 13.92 10.50
N LEU A 282 -8.59 12.70 10.31
CA LEU A 282 -9.35 11.60 9.72
C LEU A 282 -10.64 11.26 10.48
N PRO A 283 -10.70 11.29 11.83
CA PRO A 283 -11.95 11.00 12.53
C PRO A 283 -13.08 11.97 12.18
N ALA A 284 -12.76 13.25 11.97
CA ALA A 284 -13.74 14.24 11.55
C ALA A 284 -14.22 14.02 10.10
N LEU A 285 -13.33 13.51 9.24
CA LEU A 285 -13.64 13.22 7.84
C LEU A 285 -14.48 11.95 7.66
N LEU A 286 -14.18 10.90 8.44
CA LEU A 286 -14.74 9.55 8.24
C LEU A 286 -15.83 9.20 9.25
N GLY A 287 -15.89 9.89 10.38
CA GLY A 287 -16.89 9.70 11.43
C GLY A 287 -16.57 8.59 12.44
N HIS A 288 -15.33 8.11 12.50
CA HIS A 288 -14.88 7.13 13.50
C HIS A 288 -13.37 7.27 13.80
N ASP A 289 -12.93 6.67 14.91
CA ASP A 289 -11.53 6.70 15.31
C ASP A 289 -10.63 5.86 14.40
N MET A 290 -9.36 6.26 14.32
CA MET A 290 -8.32 5.58 13.55
C MET A 290 -7.50 4.61 14.43
N PRO A 291 -6.99 3.48 13.89
CA PRO A 291 -6.15 2.56 14.65
C PRO A 291 -4.71 3.06 14.92
N GLY A 292 -4.24 4.11 14.23
CA GLY A 292 -2.88 4.67 14.42
C GLY A 292 -2.54 5.02 15.87
N GLN A 293 -1.41 4.53 16.36
CA GLN A 293 -1.01 4.64 17.77
C GLN A 293 -0.31 5.97 18.05
N VAL A 294 0.58 6.42 17.16
CA VAL A 294 1.34 7.66 17.35
C VAL A 294 0.43 8.88 17.26
N ALA A 295 -0.61 8.84 16.41
CA ALA A 295 -1.63 9.89 16.37
C ALA A 295 -2.34 10.08 17.73
N LYS A 296 -2.59 8.98 18.45
CA LYS A 296 -3.24 8.96 19.78
C LYS A 296 -2.29 9.36 20.91
N ALA A 297 -1.10 8.79 20.93
CA ALA A 297 -0.16 8.92 22.04
C ALA A 297 0.75 10.16 21.93
N GLY A 298 0.97 10.66 20.70
CA GLY A 298 2.07 11.58 20.42
C GLY A 298 3.38 10.84 20.15
N ARG A 299 4.40 11.60 19.77
CA ARG A 299 5.78 11.09 19.59
C ARG A 299 6.46 10.97 20.94
N ASN A 300 7.56 10.21 21.00
CA ASN A 300 8.35 10.06 22.23
C ASN A 300 8.82 11.39 22.84
N CYS A 301 9.04 12.41 22.00
CA CYS A 301 9.47 13.74 22.43
C CYS A 301 8.32 14.66 22.87
N ASP A 302 7.06 14.25 22.75
CA ASP A 302 5.90 15.01 23.20
C ASP A 302 5.72 14.82 24.72
N LEU A 303 6.58 15.46 25.52
CA LEU A 303 6.63 15.30 26.98
C LEU A 303 5.39 15.89 27.68
N HIS A 304 5.01 15.28 28.80
CA HIS A 304 3.94 15.76 29.68
C HIS A 304 4.50 16.52 30.90
N PRO A 305 3.75 17.50 31.45
CA PRO A 305 4.16 18.17 32.67
C PRO A 305 4.24 17.19 33.83
N ALA A 306 5.23 17.39 34.69
CA ALA A 306 5.34 16.64 35.93
C ALA A 306 4.17 16.99 36.86
N PRO A 307 3.59 16.02 37.61
CA PRO A 307 2.53 16.32 38.57
C PRO A 307 2.95 17.38 39.60
N GLU A 308 2.05 18.31 39.92
CA GLU A 308 2.31 19.43 40.84
C GLU A 308 2.66 18.99 42.28
N ASN A 309 2.30 17.75 42.64
CA ASN A 309 2.47 17.18 43.98
C ASN A 309 3.71 16.30 44.12
N LEU A 310 4.66 16.34 43.17
CA LEU A 310 5.92 15.61 43.33
C LEU A 310 6.76 16.22 44.47
N PRO A 311 7.30 15.39 45.37
CA PRO A 311 8.24 15.86 46.38
C PRO A 311 9.52 16.39 45.72
N THR A 312 9.97 17.57 46.16
CA THR A 312 11.22 18.22 45.76
C THR A 312 12.45 17.50 46.31
#